data_AF-A0A2U1SQB4-F1
#
_entry.id   AF-A0A2U1SQB4-F1
#
_cell.length_a   1.000
_cell.length_b   1.000
_cell.length_c   1.000
_cell.angle_alpha   90.00
_cell.angle_beta   90.00
_cell.angle_gamma   90.00
#
_symmetry.space_group_name_H-M   'P 1'
#
loop_
_entity.id
_entity.type
_entity.pdbx_description
1 polymer ?
#
loop_
_entity_poly.entity_id
_entity_poly.type
_entity_poly.pdbx_seq_one_letter_code
_entity_poly.pdbx_strand_id
1 'polypeptide(L)' 'MNAFSRNMLLALGVAGFGYFLWSIFVASRYQALCEISYWSATEAQLRACDEMRSSLPRN' A
#
# COMPACT_ATOMS: atom_id res chain seq x y z
N MET A 1 -18.00 15.70 24.11
CA MET A 1 -17.90 15.25 22.69
C MET A 1 -19.18 14.54 22.30
N ASN A 2 -19.89 15.01 21.27
CA ASN A 2 -21.11 14.37 20.80
C ASN A 2 -20.83 12.97 20.25
N ALA A 3 -21.80 12.05 20.37
CA ALA A 3 -21.66 10.66 19.90
C ALA A 3 -21.25 10.58 18.42
N PHE A 4 -21.78 11.49 17.60
CA PHE A 4 -21.40 11.65 16.19
C PHE A 4 -19.91 11.95 16.01
N SER A 5 -19.36 12.91 16.74
CA SER A 5 -17.94 13.28 16.66
C SER A 5 -17.02 12.14 17.10
N ARG A 6 -17.42 11.38 18.14
CA ARG A 6 -16.66 10.21 18.59
C ARG A 6 -16.63 9.10 17.54
N ASN A 7 -17.78 8.79 16.95
CA ASN A 7 -17.87 7.76 15.91
C ASN A 7 -17.11 8.18 14.64
N MET A 8 -17.16 9.46 14.27
CA MET A 8 -16.38 10.02 13.16
C MET A 8 -14.87 9.84 13.40
N LEU A 9 -14.37 10.16 14.60
CA LEU A 9 -12.96 10.01 14.94
C LEU A 9 -12.52 8.55 14.91
N LEU A 10 -13.35 7.62 15.38
CA LEU A 10 -13.08 6.19 15.29
C LEU A 10 -13.03 5.71 13.83
N ALA A 11 -13.97 6.16 12.99
CA ALA A 11 -13.97 5.83 11.57
C ALA A 11 -12.72 6.34 10.85
N LEU A 12 -12.31 7.59 11.12
CA LEU A 12 -11.07 8.15 10.59
C LEU A 12 -9.83 7.43 11.11
N GLY A 13 -9.82 7.03 12.38
CA GLY A 13 -8.75 6.24 12.98
C GLY A 13 -8.59 4.88 12.30
N VAL A 14 -9.69 4.14 12.09
CA VAL A 14 -9.68 2.85 11.41
C VAL A 14 -9.28 3.00 9.94
N ALA A 15 -9.81 4.00 9.24
CA ALA A 15 -9.46 4.26 7.85
C ALA A 15 -7.97 4.61 7.69
N GLY A 16 -7.45 5.49 8.55
CA GLY A 16 -6.04 5.88 8.55
C GLY A 16 -5.10 4.71 8.88
N PHE A 17 -5.45 3.92 9.91
CA PHE A 17 -4.66 2.74 10.29
C PHE A 17 -4.70 1.65 9.20
N GLY A 18 -5.87 1.41 8.60
CA GLY A 18 -6.02 0.48 7.48
C GLY A 18 -5.20 0.92 6.27
N TYR A 19 -5.24 2.21 5.91
CA TYR A 19 -4.43 2.76 4.83
C TYR A 19 -2.93 2.65 5.10
N PHE A 20 -2.50 2.88 6.34
CA PHE A 20 -1.10 2.72 6.73
C PHE A 20 -0.60 1.28 6.58
N LEU A 21 -1.35 0.31 7.13
CA LEU A 21 -1.02 -1.11 6.97
C LEU A 21 -1.01 -1.54 5.51
N TRP A 22 -2.02 -1.13 4.74
CA TRP A 22 -2.08 -1.37 3.30
C TRP A 22 -0.83 -0.84 2.59
N SER A 23 -0.44 0.41 2.87
CA SER A 23 0.71 1.03 2.22
C SER A 23 2.02 0.31 2.56
N ILE A 24 2.18 -0.20 3.78
CA ILE A 24 3.33 -1.04 4.16
C ILE A 24 3.32 -2.37 3.40
N PHE A 25 2.17 -3.03 3.31
CA PHE A 25 2.03 -4.27 2.55
C PHE A 25 2.35 -4.09 1.07
N VAL A 26 1.89 -3.00 0.47
CA VAL A 26 2.20 -2.68 -0.92
C VAL A 26 3.70 -2.39 -1.07
N ALA A 27 4.27 -1.58 -0.19
CA ALA A 27 5.70 -1.27 -0.20
C ALA A 27 6.58 -2.52 -0.05
N SER A 28 6.25 -3.43 0.88
CA SER A 28 7.01 -4.66 1.09
C SER A 28 6.96 -5.59 -0.13
N ARG A 29 5.85 -5.61 -0.87
CA ARG A 29 5.77 -6.35 -2.14
C ARG A 29 6.70 -5.78 -3.19
N TYR A 30 6.68 -4.47 -3.42
CA TYR A 30 7.57 -3.86 -4.41
C TYR A 30 9.04 -3.98 -4.01
N GLN A 31 9.34 -3.89 -2.72
CA GLN A 31 10.68 -4.10 -2.20
C GLN A 31 11.12 -5.57 -2.34
N ALA A 32 10.24 -6.55 -2.11
CA ALA A 32 10.58 -7.97 -2.25
C ALA A 32 10.71 -8.43 -3.71
N LEU A 33 9.91 -7.86 -4.64
CA LEU A 33 9.97 -8.25 -6.05
C LEU A 33 11.07 -7.53 -6.82
N CYS A 34 11.35 -6.26 -6.49
CA CYS A 34 12.22 -5.42 -7.31
C CYS A 34 13.21 -4.56 -6.51
N GLU A 35 13.26 -4.67 -5.18
CA GLU A 35 14.05 -3.79 -4.30
C GLU A 35 13.73 -2.29 -4.46
N ILE A 36 12.52 -1.97 -4.91
CA ILE A 36 12.09 -0.58 -5.12
C ILE A 36 11.27 -0.09 -3.93
N SER A 37 11.60 1.11 -3.44
CA SER A 37 10.85 1.83 -2.42
C SER A 37 9.60 2.48 -3.00
N TYR A 38 8.43 1.88 -2.76
CA TYR A 38 7.11 2.36 -3.24
C TYR A 38 6.86 3.86 -3.03
N TRP A 39 7.37 4.44 -1.94
CA TRP A 39 7.20 5.87 -1.61
C TRP A 39 8.07 6.82 -2.43
N SER A 40 9.14 6.34 -3.04
CA SER A 40 10.04 7.14 -3.89
C SER A 40 10.13 6.62 -5.33
N ALA A 41 9.40 5.55 -5.64
CA ALA A 41 9.32 4.96 -6.96
C ALA A 41 8.55 5.87 -7.91
N THR A 42 9.03 6.00 -9.14
CA THR A 42 8.25 6.62 -10.22
C THR A 42 7.21 5.64 -10.76
N GLU A 43 6.09 6.13 -11.31
CA GLU A 43 5.05 5.26 -11.90
C GLU A 43 5.59 4.30 -12.96
N ALA A 44 6.60 4.73 -13.73
CA ALA A 44 7.27 3.89 -14.71
C ALA A 44 8.02 2.70 -14.07
N GLN A 45 8.63 2.89 -12.90
CA GLN A 45 9.32 1.84 -12.15
C GLN A 45 8.34 0.83 -11.55
N LEU A 46 7.19 1.32 -11.06
CA LEU A 46 6.11 0.48 -10.55
C LEU A 46 5.51 -0.40 -11.66
N ARG A 47 5.26 0.16 -12.86
CA ARG A 47 4.79 -0.60 -14.02
C ARG A 47 5.79 -1.66 -14.48
N ALA A 48 7.07 -1.32 -14.56
CA ALA A 48 8.10 -2.28 -14.94
C ALA A 48 8.15 -3.48 -13.96
N CYS A 49 7.96 -3.23 -12.67
CA CYS A 49 7.83 -4.28 -11.66
C CYS A 49 6.58 -5.14 -11.82
N ASP A 50 5.44 -4.54 -12.12
CA ASP A 50 4.20 -5.28 -12.36
C ASP A 50 4.31 -6.15 -13.62
N GLU A 51 5.01 -5.68 -14.65
CA GLU A 51 5.32 -6.48 -15.84
C GLU A 51 6.24 -7.66 -15.49
N MET A 52 7.30 -7.46 -14.69
CA MET A 52 8.16 -8.55 -14.20
C MET A 52 7.40 -9.56 -13.32
N ARG A 53 6.43 -9.07 -12.54
CA ARG A 53 5.54 -9.92 -11.76
C ARG A 53 4.63 -10.78 -12.64
N SER A 54 4.16 -10.23 -13.75
CA SER A 54 3.27 -10.94 -14.68
C SER A 54 3.99 -12.02 -15.50
N SER A 55 5.31 -11.92 -15.65
CA SER A 55 6.14 -12.90 -16.35
C SER A 55 6.66 -14.03 -15.47
N LEU A 56 6.57 -13.89 -14.13
CA LEU A 56 6.84 -14.98 -13.20
C LEU A 56 5.73 -16.04 -13.29
N PRO A 57 6.03 -17.29 -13.68
CA PRO A 57 5.03 -18.33 -13.80
C PRO A 57 4.38 -18.56 -12.42
N ARG A 58 3.06 -18.40 -12.35
CA ARG A 58 2.25 -18.91 -11.23
C ARG A 58 2.36 -20.43 -11.27
N ASN A 59 3.27 -20.98 -10.47
CA ASN A 59 3.28 -22.38 -10.11
C ASN A 59 2.11 -22.71 -9.17
#